data_AF-A0A1V5PME9-F1
#
_entry.id   AF-A0A1V5PME9-F1
#
_cell.length_a   1.000
_cell.length_b   1.000
_cell.length_c   1.000
_cell.angle_alpha   90.00
_cell.angle_beta   90.00
_cell.angle_gamma   90.00
#
_symmetry.space_group_name_H-M   'P 1'
#
loop_
_entity.id
_entity.type
_entity.pdbx_description
1 polymer ?
#
loop_
_entity_poly.entity_id
_entity_poly.type
_entity_poly.pdbx_seq_one_letter_code
_entity_poly.pdbx_strand_id
1 'polypeptide(L)' 'MGLEEEYTEYLGNKIVSHTIPIRPGRNLAVICESAAVNHRQKKMGYNAAEELYKRLQASIGKNDGEE' A
#
# COMPACT_ATOMS: atom_id res chain seq x y z
N MET A 1 -1.63 3.01 -7.25
CA MET A 1 -1.64 3.21 -5.77
C MET A 1 -2.14 1.92 -5.17
N GLY A 2 -1.54 1.42 -4.07
CA GLY A 2 -1.78 0.06 -3.52
C GLY A 2 -3.17 -0.20 -2.90
N LEU A 3 -4.21 0.25 -3.59
CA LEU A 3 -5.63 0.10 -3.30
C LEU A 3 -6.14 -1.28 -3.69
N GLU A 4 -5.60 -1.86 -4.76
CA GLU A 4 -5.93 -3.22 -5.20
C GLU A 4 -4.85 -4.20 -4.72
N GLU A 5 -5.29 -5.38 -4.29
CA GLU A 5 -4.42 -6.49 -3.93
C GLU A 5 -4.32 -7.44 -5.11
N GLU A 6 -3.09 -7.72 -5.54
CA GLU A 6 -2.83 -8.79 -6.49
C GLU A 6 -2.88 -10.12 -5.74
N TYR A 7 -3.50 -11.14 -6.36
CA TYR A 7 -3.58 -12.49 -5.81
C TYR A 7 -2.92 -13.47 -6.76
N THR A 8 -2.22 -14.45 -6.20
CA THR A 8 -1.70 -15.62 -6.91
C THR A 8 -2.36 -16.87 -6.33
N GLU A 9 -2.80 -17.77 -7.20
CA GLU A 9 -3.47 -19.00 -6.79
C GLU A 9 -2.45 -20.12 -6.55
N TYR A 10 -2.55 -20.76 -5.39
CA TYR A 10 -1.80 -21.95 -5.04
C TYR A 10 -2.75 -23.00 -4.49
N LEU A 11 -2.86 -24.15 -5.17
CA LEU A 11 -3.71 -25.28 -4.74
C LEU A 11 -5.17 -24.86 -4.45
N GLY A 12 -5.75 -24.00 -5.28
CA GLY A 12 -7.12 -23.46 -5.11
C GLY A 12 -7.24 -22.32 -4.09
N ASN A 13 -6.16 -21.95 -3.40
CA ASN A 13 -6.14 -20.85 -2.44
C ASN A 13 -5.59 -19.57 -3.08
N LYS A 14 -6.31 -18.46 -2.95
CA LYS A 14 -5.85 -17.13 -3.38
C LYS A 14 -4.95 -16.53 -2.29
N ILE A 15 -3.67 -16.34 -2.61
CA ILE A 15 -2.66 -15.75 -1.71
C ILE A 15 -2.31 -14.35 -2.21
N VAL A 16 -2.23 -13.37 -1.31
CA VAL A 16 -1.82 -12.00 -1.67
C VAL A 16 -0.37 -12.02 -2.18
N SER A 17 -0.16 -11.42 -3.34
CA SER A 17 1.12 -11.37 -4.03
C SER A 17 1.60 -9.92 -4.18
N HIS A 18 2.91 -9.72 -4.12
CA HIS A 18 3.54 -8.40 -4.24
C HIS A 18 4.70 -8.48 -5.21
N THR A 19 4.62 -7.74 -6.31
CA THR A 19 5.69 -7.69 -7.32
C THR A 19 6.70 -6.59 -6.95
N ILE A 20 7.91 -6.98 -6.54
CA ILE A 20 8.98 -6.05 -6.14
C ILE A 20 10.04 -5.97 -7.26
N PRO A 21 10.31 -4.79 -7.86
CA PRO A 21 11.32 -4.67 -8.89
C PRO A 21 12.74 -4.68 -8.29
N ILE A 22 13.63 -5.48 -8.86
CA ILE A 22 15.03 -5.57 -8.45
C ILE A 22 15.85 -4.51 -9.19
N ARG A 23 16.49 -3.62 -8.45
CA ARG A 23 17.38 -2.57 -8.98
C ARG A 23 18.61 -2.40 -8.07
N PRO A 24 19.82 -2.24 -8.63
CA PRO A 24 21.00 -1.87 -7.85
C PRO A 24 20.77 -0.56 -7.08
N GLY A 25 21.33 -0.43 -5.88
CA GLY A 25 21.15 0.74 -5.02
C GLY A 25 19.87 0.73 -4.16
N ARG A 26 19.10 -0.36 -4.17
CA ARG A 26 17.95 -0.58 -3.27
C ARG A 26 18.23 -1.71 -2.29
N ASN A 27 17.92 -1.48 -1.02
CA ASN A 27 17.96 -2.52 0.00
C ASN A 27 16.70 -3.39 -0.07
N LEU A 28 16.83 -4.57 -0.67
CA LEU A 28 15.71 -5.51 -0.83
C LEU A 28 15.16 -6.03 0.51
N ALA A 29 16.01 -6.17 1.53
CA ALA A 29 15.57 -6.63 2.84
C ALA A 29 14.56 -5.66 3.47
N VAL A 30 14.88 -4.36 3.44
CA VAL A 30 14.01 -3.29 3.97
C VAL A 30 12.70 -3.19 3.18
N ILE A 31 12.75 -3.40 1.86
CA ILE A 31 11.54 -3.39 1.02
C ILE A 31 10.63 -4.57 1.39
N CYS A 32 11.19 -5.77 1.56
CA CYS A 32 10.44 -6.96 1.96
C CYS A 32 9.82 -6.80 3.35
N GLU A 33 10.58 -6.27 4.32
CA GLU A 33 10.09 -5.97 5.67
C GLU A 33 8.90 -5.00 5.63
N SER A 34 9.06 -3.90 4.90
CA SER A 34 8.00 -2.89 4.74
C SER A 34 6.74 -3.48 4.10
N ALA A 35 6.89 -4.35 3.10
CA ALA A 35 5.77 -5.05 2.48
C ALA A 35 5.04 -5.98 3.46
N ALA A 36 5.78 -6.73 4.27
CA ALA A 36 5.20 -7.60 5.30
C ALA A 36 4.46 -6.82 6.39
N VAL A 37 5.05 -5.71 6.87
CA VAL A 37 4.41 -4.83 7.86
C VAL A 37 3.14 -4.20 7.27
N ASN A 38 3.18 -3.73 6.03
CA ASN A 38 2.01 -3.16 5.34
C ASN A 38 0.91 -4.20 5.14
N HIS A 39 1.25 -5.43 4.74
CA HIS A 39 0.29 -6.52 4.62
C HIS A 39 -0.40 -6.82 5.97
N ARG A 40 0.38 -6.83 7.07
CA ARG A 40 -0.17 -6.98 8.42
C ARG A 40 -1.10 -5.83 8.80
N GLN A 41 -0.71 -4.58 8.52
CA GLN A 41 -1.52 -3.40 8.81
C GLN A 41 -2.87 -3.42 8.08
N LYS A 42 -2.86 -3.78 6.80
CA LYS A 42 -4.09 -3.96 6.01
C LYS A 42 -5.01 -5.01 6.63
N LYS A 43 -4.46 -6.15 7.07
CA LYS A 43 -5.21 -7.20 7.77
C LYS A 43 -5.79 -6.74 9.12
N MET A 44 -5.15 -5.76 9.76
CA MET A 44 -5.64 -5.12 10.99
C MET A 44 -6.67 -4.00 10.72
N GLY A 45 -7.07 -3.78 9.46
CA GLY A 45 -8.04 -2.76 9.07
C GLY A 45 -7.44 -1.37 8.80
N TYR A 46 -6.12 -1.26 8.77
CA TYR A 46 -5.44 0.00 8.46
C TYR A 46 -4.90 0.01 7.03
N ASN A 47 -5.53 0.79 6.15
CA ASN A 47 -5.06 0.98 4.78
C ASN A 47 -4.36 2.34 4.62
N ALA A 48 -3.03 2.31 4.56
CA ALA A 48 -2.22 3.52 4.42
C ALA A 48 -2.53 4.33 3.13
N ALA A 49 -2.96 3.66 2.05
CA ALA A 49 -3.31 4.34 0.80
C ALA A 49 -4.64 5.12 0.93
N GLU A 50 -5.62 4.55 1.62
CA GLU A 50 -6.91 5.20 1.87
C GLU A 50 -6.76 6.39 2.83
N GLU A 51 -5.95 6.21 3.88
CA GLU A 51 -5.64 7.28 4.82
C GLU A 51 -4.91 8.44 4.16
N LEU A 52 -3.95 8.14 3.27
CA LEU A 52 -3.28 9.16 2.45
C LEU A 52 -4.30 9.90 1.56
N TYR A 53 -5.21 9.17 0.92
CA TYR A 53 -6.23 9.75 0.05
C TYR A 53 -7.20 10.67 0.80
N LYS A 54 -7.64 10.27 2.00
CA LYS A 54 -8.48 11.10 2.90
C LYS A 54 -7.77 12.40 3.27
N ARG A 55 -6.49 12.32 3.67
CA ARG A 55 -5.69 13.51 4.01
C ARG A 55 -5.50 14.44 2.82
N LEU A 56 -5.27 13.87 1.63
CA LEU A 56 -5.09 14.66 0.41
C LEU A 56 -6.37 15.43 0.06
N GLN A 57 -7.53 14.76 0.05
CA GLN A 57 -8.82 15.43 -0.18
C GLN A 57 -9.10 16.52 0.86
N ALA A 58 -8.84 16.23 2.14
CA ALA A 58 -9.01 17.21 3.21
C ALA A 58 -8.09 18.43 3.06
N SER A 59 -6.86 18.25 2.55
CA SER A 59 -5.97 19.39 2.27
C SER A 59 -6.36 20.19 1.03
N ILE A 60 -6.86 19.54 -0.02
CA ILE A 60 -7.27 20.20 -1.27
C ILE A 60 -8.54 21.03 -1.04
N GLY A 61 -9.56 20.45 -0.41
CA GLY A 61 -10.81 21.17 -0.11
C GLY A 61 -10.65 22.31 0.91
N LYS A 62 -9.49 22.42 1.58
CA LYS A 62 -9.19 23.51 2.51
C LYS A 62 -8.55 24.72 1.82
N ASN A 63 -7.92 24.53 0.66
CA ASN A 63 -7.35 25.63 -0.13
C ASN A 63 -8.39 26.33 -1.02
N ASP A 64 -9.49 25.66 -1.37
CA ASP A 64 -10.57 26.25 -2.20
C ASP A 64 -11.56 27.12 -1.39
N GLY A 65 -11.41 27.19 -0.06
CA GLY A 65 -12.26 27.95 0.87
C GLY A 65 -11.62 29.22 1.45
N GLU A 66 -10.44 29.60 0.97
CA GLU A 66 -9.76 30.86 1.29
C GLU A 66 -9.68 31.74 0.03
N GLU A 67 -10.84 32.08 -0.54
CA GLU A 67 -11.08 33.32 -1.31
C GLU A 67 -12.31 34.05 -0.73
#